data_AF-A0A3A1YGH5-F1
#
_entry.id   AF-A0A3A1YGH5-F1
#
_cell.length_a   1.000
_cell.length_b   1.000
_cell.length_c   1.000
_cell.angle_alpha   90.00
_cell.angle_beta   90.00
_cell.angle_gamma   90.00
#
_symmetry.space_group_name_H-M   'P 1'
#
loop_
_entity.id
_entity.type
_entity.pdbx_description
1 polymer ?
#
loop_
_entity_poly.entity_id
_entity_poly.type
_entity_poly.pdbx_seq_one_letter_code
_entity_poly.pdbx_strand_id
1 'polypeptide(L)'
;MFKIDNIRIEQLSHNLEEKVWQPKHASFINKFLANDLAAVDTTTSHLTTVDSLQAQELTKDISSKLIVNSISALVNWQVSFKQMVDFTHARDAQTVDQILLLQHEPVFTQGINGKAEHLLQQQANIPVMQADRGGQITYHGPKQQIIYLLIDFERKKKHYANFDVKFYARNIISAMENAVVNILTHLGLKNVHAKLDAPGIYVEQKKISSLGIKVTRQGTYHGIAINLDMDLAPFHSINPCGYAGLEMCNVLDYVDVQALHALGLITADQVKTYTHEDLYHLIQELVSEYFVSYIAKCFAYEQILDGKNLSAI
;
A
#
# COMPACT_ATOMS: atom_id res chain seq x y z
N MET A 1 -7.24 22.36 12.75
CA MET A 1 -8.29 21.71 11.94
C MET A 1 -7.65 21.39 10.60
N PHE A 2 -7.41 20.09 10.32
CA PHE A 2 -6.65 19.63 9.16
C PHE A 2 -7.46 19.86 7.88
N LYS A 3 -6.80 20.29 6.80
CA LYS A 3 -7.41 20.32 5.47
C LYS A 3 -7.37 18.88 4.94
N ILE A 4 -8.52 18.22 4.89
CA ILE A 4 -8.68 16.87 4.34
C ILE A 4 -9.17 17.06 2.91
N ASP A 5 -8.33 16.74 1.94
CA ASP A 5 -8.76 16.71 0.54
C ASP A 5 -9.42 15.34 0.29
N ASN A 6 -10.76 15.33 0.23
CA ASN A 6 -11.56 14.15 -0.07
C ASN A 6 -11.53 13.89 -1.58
N ILE A 7 -10.57 13.12 -2.08
CA ILE A 7 -10.56 12.69 -3.48
C ILE A 7 -11.38 11.40 -3.59
N ARG A 8 -12.46 11.43 -4.39
CA ARG A 8 -13.19 10.20 -4.75
C ARG A 8 -12.38 9.45 -5.81
N ILE A 9 -12.27 8.13 -5.65
CA ILE A 9 -11.52 7.22 -6.57
C ILE A 9 -11.89 7.43 -8.05
N GLU A 10 -13.13 7.80 -8.33
CA GLU A 10 -13.65 8.10 -9.67
C GLU A 10 -12.92 9.26 -10.40
N GLN A 11 -12.22 10.14 -9.68
CA GLN A 11 -11.47 11.26 -10.26
C GLN A 11 -10.00 10.90 -10.62
N LEU A 12 -9.49 9.76 -10.16
CA LEU A 12 -8.09 9.32 -10.36
C LEU A 12 -7.92 8.38 -11.58
N SER A 13 -9.00 8.06 -12.30
CA SER A 13 -9.02 6.98 -13.29
C SER A 13 -8.73 7.41 -14.73
N HIS A 14 -8.27 8.62 -15.00
CA HIS A 14 -8.21 9.14 -16.37
C HIS A 14 -6.96 8.77 -17.20
N ASN A 15 -5.94 8.10 -16.63
CA ASN A 15 -4.71 7.77 -17.37
C ASN A 15 -4.20 6.32 -17.22
N LEU A 16 -5.07 5.36 -16.90
CA LEU A 16 -4.69 3.94 -16.84
C LEU A 16 -5.25 3.15 -18.04
N GLU A 17 -5.02 3.63 -19.25
CA GLU A 17 -5.10 2.81 -20.46
C GLU A 17 -3.68 2.52 -20.98
N GLU A 18 -3.39 1.21 -21.06
CA GLU A 18 -2.32 0.60 -21.85
C GLU A 18 -0.87 0.97 -21.52
N LYS A 19 -0.33 0.43 -20.41
CA LYS A 19 0.91 -0.39 -20.36
C LYS A 19 1.25 -0.74 -18.91
N VAL A 20 1.78 -1.96 -18.71
CA VAL A 20 2.09 -2.59 -17.41
C VAL A 20 0.89 -3.18 -16.66
N TRP A 21 0.04 -3.93 -17.38
CA TRP A 21 -0.66 -5.07 -16.78
C TRP A 21 -0.31 -6.34 -17.58
N GLN A 22 0.57 -7.17 -17.02
CA GLN A 22 0.79 -8.55 -17.42
C GLN A 22 0.93 -9.36 -16.12
N PRO A 23 -0.18 -9.83 -15.53
CA PRO A 23 -0.12 -10.55 -14.29
C PRO A 23 0.51 -11.93 -14.54
N LYS A 24 1.73 -12.13 -14.07
CA LYS A 24 2.27 -13.49 -13.84
C LYS A 24 1.48 -14.29 -12.79
N HIS A 25 0.43 -13.70 -12.21
CA HIS A 25 -0.37 -14.26 -11.14
C HIS A 25 -1.89 -14.12 -11.38
N ALA A 26 -2.37 -14.04 -12.63
CA ALA A 26 -3.79 -14.31 -12.92
C ALA A 26 -4.21 -15.68 -12.36
N SER A 27 -3.27 -16.64 -12.34
CA SER A 27 -3.40 -17.94 -11.68
C SER A 27 -3.62 -17.88 -10.16
N PHE A 28 -3.23 -16.80 -9.48
CA PHE A 28 -3.31 -16.64 -8.03
C PHE A 28 -4.69 -16.14 -7.59
N ILE A 29 -5.27 -15.18 -8.34
CA ILE A 29 -6.68 -14.77 -8.20
C ILE A 29 -7.59 -15.95 -8.55
N ASN A 30 -7.24 -16.70 -9.61
CA ASN A 30 -7.92 -17.93 -9.96
C ASN A 30 -7.80 -19.04 -8.90
N LYS A 31 -6.81 -19.00 -8.01
CA LYS A 31 -6.65 -19.99 -6.92
C LYS A 31 -7.58 -19.72 -5.74
N PHE A 32 -7.92 -18.45 -5.51
CA PHE A 32 -8.97 -18.06 -4.56
C PHE A 32 -10.34 -18.49 -5.10
N LEU A 33 -10.56 -18.33 -6.42
CA LEU A 33 -11.75 -18.78 -7.14
C LEU A 33 -11.88 -20.30 -7.29
N ALA A 34 -10.78 -21.02 -7.53
CA ALA A 34 -10.80 -22.45 -7.79
C ALA A 34 -11.09 -23.29 -6.54
N ASN A 35 -10.82 -22.76 -5.34
CA ASN A 35 -11.17 -23.42 -4.09
C ASN A 35 -12.68 -23.34 -3.79
N ASP A 36 -13.42 -22.40 -4.40
CA ASP A 36 -14.89 -22.38 -4.41
C ASP A 36 -15.47 -23.32 -5.48
N LEU A 37 -14.74 -23.54 -6.59
CA LEU A 37 -15.18 -24.38 -7.72
C LEU A 37 -14.98 -25.89 -7.51
N ALA A 38 -14.14 -26.33 -6.56
CA ALA A 38 -13.89 -27.76 -6.30
C ALA A 38 -15.09 -28.49 -5.65
N ALA A 39 -16.23 -27.82 -5.47
CA ALA A 39 -17.49 -28.41 -5.01
C ALA A 39 -18.49 -28.75 -6.13
N VAL A 40 -18.18 -28.46 -7.41
CA VAL A 40 -19.10 -28.78 -8.52
C VAL A 40 -18.32 -29.32 -9.71
N ASP A 41 -18.46 -30.63 -9.92
CA ASP A 41 -17.84 -31.38 -11.01
C ASP A 41 -18.70 -31.32 -12.28
N THR A 42 -17.99 -31.46 -13.41
CA THR A 42 -18.42 -31.79 -14.77
C THR A 42 -19.04 -30.71 -15.70
N THR A 43 -18.31 -30.55 -16.80
CA THR A 43 -18.73 -30.25 -18.19
C THR A 43 -18.88 -28.81 -18.70
N THR A 44 -18.15 -28.63 -19.81
CA THR A 44 -18.42 -27.85 -21.02
C THR A 44 -17.81 -26.45 -21.22
N SER A 45 -17.37 -26.31 -22.46
CA SER A 45 -16.49 -25.35 -23.09
C SER A 45 -17.23 -24.17 -23.72
N HIS A 46 -16.47 -23.08 -23.92
CA HIS A 46 -16.71 -21.90 -24.78
C HIS A 46 -17.26 -20.65 -24.09
N LEU A 47 -16.40 -19.64 -23.93
CA LEU A 47 -16.81 -18.23 -23.86
C LEU A 47 -15.81 -17.34 -24.63
N THR A 48 -16.35 -16.45 -25.47
CA THR A 48 -15.68 -15.46 -26.32
C THR A 48 -16.14 -14.04 -25.95
N THR A 49 -15.22 -13.07 -25.98
CA THR A 49 -15.37 -11.60 -26.23
C THR A 49 -16.47 -10.75 -25.56
N VAL A 50 -17.36 -11.29 -24.72
CA VAL A 50 -18.43 -10.53 -24.02
C VAL A 50 -18.02 -10.10 -22.59
N ASP A 51 -16.93 -10.66 -22.04
CA ASP A 51 -16.49 -10.44 -20.66
C ASP A 51 -15.87 -9.04 -20.38
N SER A 52 -15.49 -8.26 -21.39
CA SER A 52 -14.79 -6.98 -21.18
C SER A 52 -15.71 -5.81 -20.81
N LEU A 53 -16.96 -5.82 -21.27
CA LEU A 53 -17.95 -4.76 -20.96
C LEU A 53 -18.61 -5.00 -19.59
N GLN A 54 -18.86 -6.25 -19.21
CA GLN A 54 -19.33 -6.60 -17.87
C GLN A 54 -18.28 -6.31 -16.79
N ALA A 55 -16.99 -6.50 -17.08
CA ALA A 55 -15.92 -6.11 -16.16
C ALA A 55 -15.89 -4.58 -15.90
N GLN A 56 -16.24 -3.76 -16.91
CA GLN A 56 -16.30 -2.30 -16.80
C GLN A 56 -17.55 -1.81 -16.04
N GLU A 57 -18.70 -2.48 -16.17
CA GLU A 57 -19.90 -2.15 -15.37
C GLU A 57 -19.81 -2.67 -13.93
N LEU A 58 -19.21 -3.84 -13.68
CA LEU A 58 -18.99 -4.35 -12.32
C LEU A 58 -17.94 -3.55 -11.55
N THR A 59 -16.94 -2.96 -12.23
CA THR A 59 -16.03 -2.00 -11.58
C THR A 59 -16.72 -0.74 -11.05
N LYS A 60 -17.96 -0.47 -11.47
CA LYS A 60 -18.72 0.72 -11.07
C LYS A 60 -19.41 0.58 -9.71
N ASP A 61 -19.68 -0.64 -9.24
CA ASP A 61 -20.40 -0.87 -7.97
C ASP A 61 -19.45 -1.05 -6.77
N ILE A 62 -18.23 -1.50 -7.04
CA ILE A 62 -17.24 -1.81 -6.01
C ILE A 62 -16.55 -0.56 -5.45
N SER A 63 -16.57 0.51 -6.24
CA SER A 63 -16.16 1.87 -5.88
C SER A 63 -17.07 2.55 -4.84
N SER A 64 -18.12 1.88 -4.36
CA SER A 64 -18.96 2.35 -3.25
C SER A 64 -18.56 1.67 -1.92
N LYS A 65 -17.41 1.95 -1.30
CA LYS A 65 -16.98 3.24 -0.79
C LYS A 65 -15.64 2.96 -0.10
N LEU A 66 -14.52 3.41 -0.65
CA LEU A 66 -13.22 3.49 0.03
C LEU A 66 -12.86 4.98 0.08
N ILE A 67 -12.58 5.52 1.25
CA ILE A 67 -12.19 6.94 1.38
C ILE A 67 -10.67 7.01 1.39
N VAL A 68 -10.12 7.85 0.51
CA VAL A 68 -8.71 8.22 0.56
C VAL A 68 -8.61 9.57 1.24
N ASN A 69 -7.95 9.60 2.39
CA ASN A 69 -7.64 10.82 3.11
C ASN A 69 -6.16 11.14 2.91
N SER A 70 -5.85 12.31 2.37
CA SER A 70 -4.48 12.81 2.27
C SER A 70 -4.26 13.99 3.21
N ILE A 71 -3.16 13.97 3.96
CA ILE A 71 -2.74 15.05 4.85
C ILE A 71 -1.36 15.53 4.38
N SER A 72 -1.32 16.76 3.84
CA SER A 72 -0.10 17.35 3.31
C SER A 72 0.88 17.82 4.40
N ALA A 73 0.36 18.28 5.54
CA ALA A 73 1.18 18.70 6.68
C ALA A 73 1.83 17.51 7.40
N LEU A 74 2.93 17.77 8.10
CA LEU A 74 3.52 16.78 9.01
C LEU A 74 2.53 16.45 10.13
N VAL A 75 2.40 15.16 10.41
CA VAL A 75 1.47 14.63 11.41
C VAL A 75 2.25 14.08 12.59
N ASN A 76 1.88 14.51 13.80
CA ASN A 76 2.39 13.89 15.01
C ASN A 76 1.97 12.42 15.08
N TRP A 77 2.94 11.52 15.23
CA TRP A 77 2.70 10.08 15.14
C TRP A 77 1.69 9.58 16.18
N GLN A 78 1.82 10.01 17.44
CA GLN A 78 0.96 9.55 18.53
C GLN A 78 -0.51 9.94 18.29
N VAL A 79 -0.75 11.14 17.75
CA VAL A 79 -2.10 11.60 17.40
C VAL A 79 -2.71 10.71 16.33
N SER A 80 -2.00 10.47 15.23
CA SER A 80 -2.49 9.62 14.15
C SER A 80 -2.69 8.17 14.59
N PHE A 81 -1.79 7.64 15.42
CA PHE A 81 -1.88 6.29 15.96
C PHE A 81 -3.15 6.12 16.80
N LYS A 82 -3.43 7.07 17.70
CA LYS A 82 -4.66 7.07 18.48
C LYS A 82 -5.89 7.13 17.57
N GLN A 83 -5.89 8.01 16.57
CA GLN A 83 -7.00 8.14 15.63
C GLN A 83 -7.25 6.85 14.84
N MET A 84 -6.20 6.16 14.39
CA MET A 84 -6.33 4.87 13.70
C MET A 84 -6.94 3.78 14.59
N VAL A 85 -6.51 3.72 15.85
CA VAL A 85 -7.03 2.76 16.84
C VAL A 85 -8.49 3.07 17.18
N ASP A 86 -8.79 4.31 17.53
CA ASP A 86 -10.15 4.78 17.82
C ASP A 86 -11.08 4.52 16.63
N PHE A 87 -10.65 4.90 15.42
CA PHE A 87 -11.39 4.66 14.19
C PHE A 87 -11.69 3.18 14.05
N THR A 88 -10.66 2.32 14.11
CA THR A 88 -10.80 0.86 13.94
C THR A 88 -11.83 0.25 14.89
N HIS A 89 -11.85 0.69 16.16
CA HIS A 89 -12.75 0.16 17.18
C HIS A 89 -14.16 0.77 17.16
N ALA A 90 -14.31 2.01 16.71
CA ALA A 90 -15.60 2.71 16.66
C ALA A 90 -16.42 2.45 15.39
N ARG A 91 -15.83 1.78 14.38
CA ARG A 91 -16.53 1.50 13.11
C ARG A 91 -17.76 0.63 13.31
N ASP A 92 -18.75 0.90 12.49
CA ASP A 92 -19.94 0.08 12.33
C ASP A 92 -20.08 -0.46 10.90
N ALA A 93 -21.21 -1.12 10.63
CA ALA A 93 -21.51 -1.69 9.31
C ALA A 93 -21.63 -0.65 8.18
N GLN A 94 -21.82 0.64 8.51
CA GLN A 94 -21.96 1.73 7.54
C GLN A 94 -20.67 2.54 7.37
N THR A 95 -19.71 2.33 8.27
CA THR A 95 -18.42 3.00 8.22
C THR A 95 -17.60 2.50 7.04
N VAL A 96 -17.05 3.43 6.28
CA VAL A 96 -16.30 3.14 5.05
C VAL A 96 -14.84 2.81 5.39
N ASP A 97 -14.24 1.86 4.66
CA ASP A 97 -12.79 1.63 4.74
C ASP A 97 -12.00 2.86 4.31
N GLN A 98 -10.80 3.02 4.86
CA GLN A 98 -9.97 4.18 4.56
C GLN A 98 -8.54 3.81 4.17
N ILE A 99 -7.99 4.59 3.24
CA ILE A 99 -6.56 4.74 3.04
C ILE A 99 -6.18 6.11 3.56
N LEU A 100 -5.20 6.17 4.47
CA LEU A 100 -4.66 7.42 4.98
C LEU A 100 -3.24 7.61 4.45
N LEU A 101 -3.05 8.72 3.73
CA LEU A 101 -1.79 9.16 3.15
C LEU A 101 -1.28 10.35 3.96
N LEU A 102 -0.07 10.26 4.48
CA LEU A 102 0.54 11.34 5.27
C LEU A 102 2.06 11.22 5.32
N GLN A 103 2.67 12.15 6.04
CA GLN A 103 4.06 12.10 6.48
C GLN A 103 4.13 12.46 7.96
N HIS A 104 5.16 11.98 8.66
CA HIS A 104 5.31 12.19 10.10
C HIS A 104 6.40 13.20 10.44
N GLU A 105 6.21 13.89 11.56
CA GLU A 105 7.34 14.46 12.31
C GLU A 105 8.36 13.35 12.64
N PRO A 106 9.66 13.65 12.83
CA PRO A 106 10.66 12.65 13.18
C PRO A 106 10.25 11.80 14.40
N VAL A 107 10.20 10.47 14.23
CA VAL A 107 9.85 9.53 15.31
C VAL A 107 10.47 8.16 15.08
N PHE A 108 10.94 7.53 16.15
CA PHE A 108 11.21 6.09 16.15
C PHE A 108 9.99 5.35 16.67
N THR A 109 9.60 4.28 15.99
CA THR A 109 8.48 3.43 16.44
C THR A 109 8.94 2.00 16.63
N GLN A 110 8.64 1.42 17.79
CA GLN A 110 9.01 0.05 18.14
C GLN A 110 7.77 -0.84 18.11
N GLY A 111 7.72 -1.79 17.17
CA GLY A 111 6.61 -2.75 17.04
C GLY A 111 6.61 -3.83 18.12
N ILE A 112 5.62 -4.73 18.07
CA ILE A 112 5.39 -5.77 19.08
C ILE A 112 6.53 -6.78 19.22
N ASN A 113 7.34 -6.97 18.17
CA ASN A 113 8.52 -7.85 18.18
C ASN A 113 9.80 -7.05 18.44
N GLY A 114 9.68 -5.76 18.75
CA GLY A 114 10.80 -4.87 18.96
C GLY A 114 11.52 -5.19 20.26
N LYS A 115 12.85 -5.18 20.18
CA LYS A 115 13.74 -5.32 21.34
C LYS A 115 14.47 -4.01 21.58
N ALA A 116 14.69 -3.67 22.85
CA ALA A 116 15.39 -2.45 23.24
C ALA A 116 16.82 -2.38 22.64
N GLU A 117 17.49 -3.52 22.46
CA GLU A 117 18.83 -3.62 21.87
C GLU A 117 18.94 -3.14 20.41
N HIS A 118 17.80 -3.04 19.70
CA HIS A 118 17.80 -2.52 18.33
C HIS A 118 17.75 -0.99 18.27
N LEU A 119 17.64 -0.29 19.40
CA LEU A 119 17.96 1.12 19.52
C LEU A 119 19.44 1.23 19.91
N LEU A 120 20.29 1.55 18.95
CA LEU A 120 21.74 1.64 19.15
C LEU A 120 22.11 2.93 19.88
N GLN A 121 21.43 4.02 19.53
CA GLN A 121 21.67 5.33 20.11
C GLN A 121 20.36 6.12 20.18
N GLN A 122 19.99 6.58 21.38
CA GLN A 122 18.88 7.52 21.50
C GLN A 122 19.30 8.90 20.95
N GLN A 123 18.47 9.47 20.08
CA GLN A 123 18.61 10.86 19.65
C GLN A 123 17.74 11.77 20.52
N ALA A 124 18.31 12.87 21.02
CA ALA A 124 17.63 13.74 21.99
C ALA A 124 16.32 14.35 21.46
N ASN A 125 16.23 14.59 20.14
CA ASN A 125 15.11 15.29 19.50
C ASN A 125 14.16 14.35 18.73
N ILE A 126 14.36 13.04 18.80
CA ILE A 126 13.49 12.05 18.12
C ILE A 126 12.92 11.10 19.17
N PRO A 127 11.61 11.18 19.49
CA PRO A 127 11.00 10.32 20.49
C PRO A 127 10.95 8.86 20.00
N VAL A 128 11.00 7.93 20.96
CA VAL A 128 10.76 6.49 20.72
C VAL A 128 9.36 6.16 21.25
N MET A 129 8.47 5.76 20.34
CA MET A 129 7.10 5.41 20.64
C MET A 129 6.88 3.89 20.52
N GLN A 130 6.08 3.34 21.43
CA GLN A 130 5.64 1.95 21.33
C GLN A 130 4.47 1.85 20.36
N ALA A 131 4.58 0.93 19.41
CA ALA A 131 3.57 0.65 18.40
C ALA A 131 3.11 -0.80 18.51
N ASP A 132 1.84 -1.04 18.23
CA ASP A 132 1.24 -2.38 18.30
C ASP A 132 1.26 -3.13 16.96
N ARG A 133 1.88 -2.55 15.93
CA ARG A 133 2.13 -3.17 14.62
C ARG A 133 3.14 -4.31 14.71
N GLY A 134 3.11 -5.18 13.71
CA GLY A 134 4.18 -6.16 13.49
C GLY A 134 5.55 -5.50 13.25
N GLY A 135 6.59 -6.32 13.36
CA GLY A 135 7.97 -5.90 13.14
C GLY A 135 8.64 -5.32 14.39
N GLN A 136 9.86 -4.83 14.20
CA GLN A 136 10.72 -4.32 15.26
C GLN A 136 10.73 -2.79 15.26
N ILE A 137 11.88 -2.16 15.51
CA ILE A 137 12.07 -0.72 15.45
C ILE A 137 12.20 -0.21 13.99
N THR A 138 11.68 0.99 13.72
CA THR A 138 11.87 1.74 12.47
C THR A 138 11.86 3.25 12.76
N TYR A 139 12.19 4.04 11.74
CA TYR A 139 12.13 5.50 11.75
C TYR A 139 11.11 6.03 10.74
N HIS A 140 10.41 7.10 11.11
CA HIS A 140 9.57 7.90 10.23
C HIS A 140 9.95 9.39 10.33
N GLY A 141 9.82 10.12 9.23
CA GLY A 141 10.12 11.54 9.19
C GLY A 141 9.58 12.24 7.95
N PRO A 142 9.87 13.54 7.79
CA PRO A 142 9.49 14.31 6.61
C PRO A 142 10.00 13.66 5.32
N LYS A 143 9.25 13.84 4.22
CA LYS A 143 9.56 13.27 2.91
C LYS A 143 9.57 11.73 2.84
N GLN A 144 8.95 11.08 3.82
CA GLN A 144 8.58 9.66 3.75
C GLN A 144 7.07 9.56 3.52
N GLN A 145 6.65 8.87 2.45
CA GLN A 145 5.23 8.64 2.20
C GLN A 145 4.74 7.49 3.07
N ILE A 146 3.87 7.80 4.03
CA ILE A 146 3.19 6.83 4.87
C ILE A 146 1.83 6.51 4.27
N ILE A 147 1.50 5.23 4.23
CA ILE A 147 0.23 4.74 3.73
C ILE A 147 -0.35 3.76 4.74
N TYR A 148 -1.42 4.16 5.41
CA TYR A 148 -2.13 3.34 6.37
C TYR A 148 -3.41 2.77 5.76
N LEU A 149 -3.62 1.46 5.93
CA LEU A 149 -4.80 0.74 5.45
C LEU A 149 -5.73 0.41 6.61
N LEU A 150 -6.85 1.12 6.67
CA LEU A 150 -7.88 0.96 7.68
C LEU A 150 -9.04 0.15 7.08
N ILE A 151 -8.90 -1.17 7.09
CA ILE A 151 -9.84 -2.10 6.44
C ILE A 151 -10.62 -2.88 7.50
N ASP A 152 -11.92 -3.05 7.33
CA ASP A 152 -12.80 -3.77 8.24
C ASP A 152 -13.00 -5.21 7.79
N PHE A 153 -12.70 -6.15 8.68
CA PHE A 153 -12.85 -7.57 8.41
C PHE A 153 -14.21 -8.11 8.83
N GLU A 154 -14.92 -7.47 9.76
CA GLU A 154 -16.26 -7.90 10.16
C GLU A 154 -17.28 -7.69 9.04
N ARG A 155 -17.17 -6.59 8.29
CA ARG A 155 -17.98 -6.41 7.07
C ARG A 155 -17.68 -7.51 6.06
N LYS A 156 -16.40 -7.85 5.85
CA LYS A 156 -15.99 -8.89 4.91
C LYS A 156 -16.48 -10.29 5.35
N LYS A 157 -16.38 -10.65 6.63
CA LYS A 157 -16.92 -11.91 7.18
C LYS A 157 -18.41 -12.10 6.95
N LYS A 158 -19.19 -11.03 7.02
CA LYS A 158 -20.65 -11.09 6.80
C LYS A 158 -21.02 -11.34 5.34
N HIS A 159 -20.17 -10.93 4.40
CA HIS A 159 -20.38 -11.13 2.98
C HIS A 159 -19.82 -12.49 2.52
N TYR A 160 -18.64 -12.89 3.01
CA TYR A 160 -17.98 -14.12 2.58
C TYR A 160 -18.12 -15.26 3.61
N ALA A 161 -18.84 -16.32 3.25
CA ALA A 161 -19.17 -17.45 4.12
C ALA A 161 -17.94 -18.15 4.75
N ASN A 162 -16.78 -18.10 4.08
CA ASN A 162 -15.54 -18.76 4.50
C ASN A 162 -14.37 -17.78 4.77
N PHE A 163 -14.67 -16.57 5.27
CA PHE A 163 -13.64 -15.56 5.48
C PHE A 163 -12.55 -15.98 6.49
N ASP A 164 -11.33 -16.18 6.00
CA ASP A 164 -10.13 -16.40 6.81
C ASP A 164 -9.33 -15.10 6.96
N VAL A 165 -9.32 -14.56 8.19
CA VAL A 165 -8.56 -13.36 8.59
C VAL A 165 -7.07 -13.46 8.23
N LYS A 166 -6.44 -14.61 8.47
CA LYS A 166 -5.00 -14.81 8.21
C LYS A 166 -4.73 -14.85 6.73
N PHE A 167 -5.57 -15.53 5.95
CA PHE A 167 -5.45 -15.56 4.51
C PHE A 167 -5.59 -14.13 3.95
N TYR A 168 -6.66 -13.44 4.32
CA TYR A 168 -6.94 -12.09 3.86
C TYR A 168 -5.79 -11.13 4.22
N ALA A 169 -5.32 -11.15 5.46
CA ALA A 169 -4.19 -10.33 5.90
C ALA A 169 -2.91 -10.54 5.08
N ARG A 170 -2.58 -11.79 4.71
CA ARG A 170 -1.42 -12.06 3.84
C ARG A 170 -1.60 -11.44 2.46
N ASN A 171 -2.82 -11.48 1.91
CA ASN A 171 -3.12 -10.86 0.62
C ASN A 171 -3.03 -9.34 0.68
N ILE A 172 -3.48 -8.70 1.76
CA ILE A 172 -3.26 -7.25 1.96
C ILE A 172 -1.76 -6.92 1.92
N ILE A 173 -0.95 -7.68 2.66
CA ILE A 173 0.50 -7.47 2.70
C ILE A 173 1.11 -7.61 1.31
N SER A 174 0.81 -8.71 0.60
CA SER A 174 1.30 -8.92 -0.76
C SER A 174 0.79 -7.86 -1.75
N ALA A 175 -0.44 -7.36 -1.57
CA ALA A 175 -0.98 -6.30 -2.40
C ALA A 175 -0.22 -4.98 -2.19
N MET A 176 0.09 -4.61 -0.93
CA MET A 176 0.90 -3.43 -0.63
C MET A 176 2.32 -3.55 -1.20
N GLU A 177 2.96 -4.70 -1.03
CA GLU A 177 4.30 -4.94 -1.56
C GLU A 177 4.33 -4.86 -3.09
N ASN A 178 3.40 -5.55 -3.75
CA ASN A 178 3.29 -5.52 -5.22
C ASN A 178 2.97 -4.12 -5.74
N ALA A 179 2.11 -3.35 -5.06
CA ALA A 179 1.84 -1.97 -5.42
C ALA A 179 3.13 -1.14 -5.45
N VAL A 180 3.93 -1.20 -4.38
CA VAL A 180 5.20 -0.46 -4.30
C VAL A 180 6.21 -0.94 -5.33
N VAL A 181 6.37 -2.26 -5.53
CA VAL A 181 7.25 -2.79 -6.58
C VAL A 181 6.87 -2.25 -7.96
N ASN A 182 5.58 -2.26 -8.29
CA ASN A 182 5.09 -1.78 -9.58
C ASN A 182 5.29 -0.27 -9.75
N ILE A 183 5.02 0.52 -8.71
CA ILE A 183 5.24 1.98 -8.72
C ILE A 183 6.72 2.29 -9.00
N LEU A 184 7.62 1.68 -8.24
CA LEU A 184 9.05 1.92 -8.39
C LEU A 184 9.56 1.46 -9.75
N THR A 185 9.08 0.32 -10.25
CA THR A 185 9.40 -0.15 -11.61
C THR A 185 8.89 0.83 -12.66
N HIS A 186 7.69 1.39 -12.47
CA HIS A 186 7.10 2.38 -13.36
C HIS A 186 7.87 3.70 -13.35
N LEU A 187 8.50 4.06 -12.23
CA LEU A 187 9.44 5.18 -12.12
C LEU A 187 10.83 4.87 -12.75
N GLY A 188 11.01 3.68 -13.32
CA GLY A 188 12.25 3.28 -13.99
C GLY A 188 13.29 2.62 -13.08
N LEU A 189 12.99 2.38 -11.81
CA LEU A 189 13.91 1.68 -10.90
C LEU A 189 14.06 0.22 -11.32
N LYS A 190 15.29 -0.29 -11.19
CA LYS A 190 15.65 -1.66 -11.53
C LYS A 190 15.90 -2.47 -10.25
N ASN A 191 15.84 -3.81 -10.36
CA ASN A 191 16.12 -4.74 -9.26
C ASN A 191 15.25 -4.53 -8.00
N VAL A 192 14.03 -4.01 -8.17
CA VAL A 192 13.05 -3.80 -7.10
C VAL A 192 12.36 -5.11 -6.74
N HIS A 193 12.32 -5.47 -5.46
CA HIS A 193 11.69 -6.72 -5.03
C HIS A 193 11.25 -6.71 -3.56
N ALA A 194 10.30 -7.58 -3.22
CA ALA A 194 9.95 -7.95 -1.85
C ALA A 194 10.77 -9.18 -1.38
N LYS A 195 10.90 -9.35 -0.06
CA LYS A 195 11.55 -10.53 0.56
C LYS A 195 10.57 -11.25 1.48
N LEU A 196 10.54 -12.59 1.42
CA LEU A 196 9.57 -13.41 2.17
C LEU A 196 9.80 -13.35 3.69
N ASP A 197 11.06 -13.32 4.12
CA ASP A 197 11.52 -13.35 5.52
C ASP A 197 11.80 -11.96 6.10
N ALA A 198 11.78 -10.92 5.28
CA ALA A 198 12.06 -9.55 5.67
C ALA A 198 11.08 -8.56 5.00
N PRO A 199 9.83 -8.45 5.51
CA PRO A 199 8.76 -7.68 4.86
C PRO A 199 9.14 -6.25 4.50
N GLY A 200 8.62 -5.76 3.38
CA GLY A 200 8.98 -4.47 2.78
C GLY A 200 9.72 -4.64 1.45
N ILE A 201 10.08 -3.51 0.83
CA ILE A 201 10.64 -3.48 -0.53
C ILE A 201 12.10 -3.05 -0.50
N TYR A 202 12.88 -3.67 -1.39
CA TYR A 202 14.31 -3.48 -1.53
C TYR A 202 14.66 -3.13 -2.98
N VAL A 203 15.70 -2.31 -3.11
CA VAL A 203 16.43 -2.07 -4.35
C VAL A 203 17.82 -2.64 -4.13
N GLU A 204 18.19 -3.65 -4.90
CA GLU A 204 19.40 -4.44 -4.66
C GLU A 204 19.41 -5.03 -3.22
N GLN A 205 20.28 -4.55 -2.33
CA GLN A 205 20.30 -4.98 -0.92
C GLN A 205 19.83 -3.90 0.06
N LYS A 206 19.49 -2.70 -0.43
CA LYS A 206 19.05 -1.58 0.40
C LYS A 206 17.53 -1.57 0.50
N LYS A 207 17.02 -1.22 1.68
CA LYS A 207 15.58 -1.15 1.93
C LYS A 207 15.05 0.24 1.58
N ILE A 208 14.08 0.27 0.68
CA ILE A 208 13.44 1.49 0.20
C ILE A 208 12.06 1.70 0.80
N SER A 209 11.42 0.62 1.26
CA SER A 209 10.11 0.68 1.90
C SER A 209 10.01 -0.30 3.06
N SER A 210 9.44 0.17 4.17
CA SER A 210 9.20 -0.62 5.38
C SER A 210 7.72 -0.94 5.54
N LEU A 211 7.40 -2.21 5.79
CA LEU A 211 6.03 -2.69 5.98
C LEU A 211 5.85 -3.15 7.43
N GLY A 212 4.81 -2.63 8.09
CA GLY A 212 4.42 -3.04 9.43
C GLY A 212 2.95 -2.75 9.66
N ILE A 213 2.11 -3.77 9.46
CA ILE A 213 0.66 -3.67 9.63
C ILE A 213 0.21 -4.29 10.95
N LYS A 214 -0.85 -3.74 11.56
CA LYS A 214 -1.62 -4.43 12.59
C LYS A 214 -2.77 -5.17 11.92
N VAL A 215 -2.93 -6.43 12.29
CA VAL A 215 -4.12 -7.22 11.98
C VAL A 215 -4.81 -7.59 13.28
N THR A 216 -6.10 -7.28 13.38
CA THR A 216 -6.96 -7.67 14.50
C THR A 216 -8.11 -8.53 13.97
N ARG A 217 -8.99 -8.99 14.87
CA ARG A 217 -10.24 -9.63 14.43
C ARG A 217 -11.16 -8.67 13.69
N GLN A 218 -11.18 -7.39 14.09
CA GLN A 218 -12.07 -6.35 13.55
C GLN A 218 -11.57 -5.78 12.22
N GLY A 219 -10.26 -5.77 11.99
CA GLY A 219 -9.69 -5.14 10.82
C GLY A 219 -8.20 -4.83 10.92
N THR A 220 -7.72 -3.96 10.04
CA THR A 220 -6.32 -3.52 9.95
C THR A 220 -6.15 -2.03 10.25
N TYR A 221 -4.93 -1.67 10.65
CA TYR A 221 -4.38 -0.30 10.64
C TYR A 221 -2.85 -0.38 10.64
N HIS A 222 -2.17 0.77 10.58
CA HIS A 222 -0.79 0.90 10.07
C HIS A 222 -0.71 0.47 8.60
N GLY A 223 0.48 0.14 8.09
CA GLY A 223 0.63 -0.19 6.67
C GLY A 223 2.08 -0.16 6.22
N ILE A 224 2.38 0.68 5.23
CA ILE A 224 3.65 0.73 4.53
C ILE A 224 4.20 2.17 4.48
N ALA A 225 5.52 2.30 4.58
CA ALA A 225 6.24 3.57 4.52
C ALA A 225 7.27 3.51 3.39
N ILE A 226 7.25 4.48 2.48
CA ILE A 226 8.14 4.55 1.32
C ILE A 226 9.06 5.75 1.50
N ASN A 227 10.37 5.52 1.48
CA ASN A 227 11.38 6.56 1.64
C ASN A 227 11.49 7.31 0.31
N LEU A 228 10.86 8.48 0.17
CA LEU A 228 10.93 9.23 -1.09
C LEU A 228 12.23 10.03 -1.16
N ASP A 229 12.42 10.94 -0.22
CA ASP A 229 13.55 11.88 -0.14
C ASP A 229 13.83 12.30 1.31
N MET A 230 13.73 11.35 2.24
CA MET A 230 13.85 11.64 3.67
C MET A 230 15.30 11.71 4.13
N ASP A 231 15.54 12.36 5.26
CA ASP A 231 16.82 12.22 5.96
C ASP A 231 16.95 10.78 6.49
N LEU A 232 17.96 10.06 5.98
CA LEU A 232 18.24 8.67 6.35
C LEU A 232 19.17 8.57 7.57
N ALA A 233 19.81 9.66 8.01
CA ALA A 233 20.78 9.63 9.10
C ALA A 233 20.24 9.01 10.41
N PRO A 234 18.96 9.22 10.81
CA PRO A 234 18.40 8.57 11.99
C PRO A 234 18.36 7.03 11.92
N PHE A 235 18.36 6.42 10.74
CA PHE A 235 18.41 4.97 10.62
C PHE A 235 19.74 4.38 11.13
N HIS A 236 20.84 5.14 11.15
CA HIS A 236 22.11 4.69 11.75
C HIS A 236 22.05 4.53 13.28
N SER A 237 21.02 5.11 13.92
CA SER A 237 20.81 5.00 15.36
C SER A 237 20.01 3.76 15.76
N ILE A 238 19.58 2.94 14.79
CA ILE A 238 18.79 1.73 15.02
C ILE A 238 19.28 0.56 14.17
N ASN A 239 18.89 -0.65 14.55
CA ASN A 239 18.91 -1.82 13.67
C ASN A 239 17.52 -1.94 13.03
N PRO A 240 17.27 -1.37 11.84
CA PRO A 240 15.92 -1.35 11.26
C PRO A 240 15.44 -2.78 11.00
N CYS A 241 14.19 -3.06 11.40
CA CYS A 241 13.62 -4.42 11.37
C CYS A 241 14.44 -5.47 12.16
N GLY A 242 15.40 -5.05 12.99
CA GLY A 242 16.31 -5.87 13.77
C GLY A 242 17.53 -6.42 13.01
N TYR A 243 17.75 -5.97 11.78
CA TYR A 243 18.91 -6.37 10.98
C TYR A 243 20.04 -5.36 11.15
N ALA A 244 21.17 -5.82 11.71
CA ALA A 244 22.35 -4.99 11.85
C ALA A 244 22.96 -4.69 10.47
N GLY A 245 23.33 -3.43 10.24
CA GLY A 245 23.95 -2.98 8.99
C GLY A 245 23.01 -2.95 7.78
N LEU A 246 21.69 -3.12 7.97
CA LEU A 246 20.74 -2.95 6.88
C LEU A 246 20.72 -1.49 6.42
N GLU A 247 21.18 -1.25 5.20
CA GLU A 247 21.15 0.06 4.58
C GLU A 247 19.74 0.42 4.11
N MET A 248 19.36 1.67 4.35
CA MET A 248 18.15 2.28 3.80
C MET A 248 18.52 3.15 2.61
N CYS A 249 17.58 3.37 1.69
CA CYS A 249 17.75 4.28 0.56
C CYS A 249 16.47 5.05 0.25
N ASN A 250 16.58 6.12 -0.53
CA ASN A 250 15.47 6.93 -1.01
C ASN A 250 15.12 6.58 -2.46
N VAL A 251 13.87 6.84 -2.87
CA VAL A 251 13.44 6.72 -4.27
C VAL A 251 14.22 7.68 -5.15
N LEU A 252 14.40 8.92 -4.70
CA LEU A 252 15.07 9.95 -5.50
C LEU A 252 16.55 9.63 -5.78
N ASP A 253 17.19 8.74 -5.02
CA ASP A 253 18.56 8.28 -5.29
C ASP A 253 18.68 7.50 -6.61
N TYR A 254 17.58 6.96 -7.13
CA TYR A 254 17.56 6.07 -8.30
C TYR A 254 16.79 6.61 -9.50
N VAL A 255 16.10 7.74 -9.33
CA VAL A 255 15.24 8.29 -10.39
C VAL A 255 16.07 9.10 -11.38
N ASP A 256 15.98 8.72 -12.65
CA ASP A 256 16.54 9.48 -13.77
C ASP A 256 15.42 10.31 -14.42
N VAL A 257 15.56 11.63 -14.40
CA VAL A 257 14.61 12.58 -15.00
C VAL A 257 14.43 12.32 -16.51
N GLN A 258 15.49 11.89 -17.21
CA GLN A 258 15.38 11.52 -18.62
C GLN A 258 14.53 10.26 -18.80
N ALA A 259 14.67 9.30 -17.89
CA ALA A 259 13.83 8.10 -17.89
C ALA A 259 12.36 8.44 -17.62
N LEU A 260 12.07 9.35 -16.69
CA LEU A 260 10.70 9.82 -16.44
C LEU A 260 10.06 10.43 -17.70
N HIS A 261 10.81 11.26 -18.45
CA HIS A 261 10.32 11.80 -19.71
C HIS A 261 10.12 10.72 -20.78
N ALA A 262 11.06 9.77 -20.91
CA ALA A 262 10.93 8.66 -21.83
C ALA A 262 9.71 7.77 -21.52
N LEU A 263 9.30 7.72 -20.25
CA LEU A 263 8.10 7.04 -19.77
C LEU A 263 6.82 7.87 -19.93
N GLY A 264 6.93 9.13 -20.38
CA GLY A 264 5.80 10.04 -20.54
C GLY A 264 5.24 10.62 -19.24
N LEU A 265 6.00 10.51 -18.14
CA LEU A 265 5.58 11.00 -16.81
C LEU A 265 5.79 12.49 -16.63
N ILE A 266 6.70 13.08 -17.42
CA ILE A 266 6.96 14.51 -17.48
C ILE A 266 7.18 14.94 -18.93
N THR A 267 7.04 16.23 -19.23
CA THR A 267 7.26 16.81 -20.56
C THR A 267 8.74 17.12 -20.83
N ALA A 268 9.11 17.30 -22.09
CA ALA A 268 10.47 17.68 -22.47
C ALA A 268 10.91 19.04 -21.89
N ASP A 269 9.98 19.97 -21.67
CA ASP A 269 10.27 21.26 -21.03
C ASP A 269 10.53 21.07 -19.54
N GLN A 270 9.72 20.23 -18.89
CA GLN A 270 9.88 19.85 -17.49
C GLN A 270 11.26 19.22 -17.21
N VAL A 271 11.78 18.37 -18.09
CA VAL A 271 13.13 17.79 -17.95
C VAL A 271 14.23 18.83 -17.65
N LYS A 272 14.11 20.04 -18.21
CA LYS A 272 15.13 21.08 -18.08
C LYS A 272 14.98 21.94 -16.83
N THR A 273 13.78 21.97 -16.25
CA THR A 273 13.42 22.92 -15.18
C THR A 273 13.08 22.24 -13.87
N TYR A 274 12.99 20.91 -13.83
CA TYR A 274 12.64 20.18 -12.61
C TYR A 274 13.65 20.44 -11.49
N THR A 275 13.11 20.80 -10.34
CA THR A 275 13.84 20.80 -9.07
C THR A 275 13.70 19.46 -8.38
N HIS A 276 14.55 19.22 -7.39
CA HIS A 276 14.43 18.06 -6.50
C HIS A 276 13.09 18.03 -5.76
N GLU A 277 12.54 19.19 -5.42
CA GLU A 277 11.21 19.32 -4.80
C GLU A 277 10.08 18.98 -5.79
N ASP A 278 10.17 19.41 -7.05
CA ASP A 278 9.18 19.04 -8.08
C ASP A 278 9.16 17.53 -8.31
N LEU A 279 10.36 16.91 -8.30
CA LEU A 279 10.51 15.46 -8.43
C LEU A 279 9.90 14.72 -7.24
N TYR A 280 10.14 15.21 -6.02
CA TYR A 280 9.54 14.68 -4.81
C TYR A 280 8.00 14.73 -4.87
N HIS A 281 7.43 15.87 -5.25
CA HIS A 281 5.98 16.03 -5.34
C HIS A 281 5.34 15.14 -6.40
N LEU A 282 5.95 15.05 -7.59
CA LEU A 282 5.49 14.12 -8.64
C LEU A 282 5.49 12.67 -8.15
N ILE A 283 6.59 12.24 -7.52
CA ILE A 283 6.71 10.87 -7.03
C ILE A 283 5.69 10.62 -5.92
N GLN A 284 5.48 11.59 -5.03
CA GLN A 284 4.45 11.50 -3.99
C GLN A 284 3.05 11.33 -4.57
N GLU A 285 2.70 12.12 -5.60
CA GLU A 285 1.43 12.03 -6.31
C GLU A 285 1.28 10.67 -6.99
N LEU A 286 2.25 10.26 -7.81
CA LEU A 286 2.24 8.96 -8.50
C LEU A 286 2.13 7.80 -7.51
N VAL A 287 2.91 7.81 -6.42
CA VAL A 287 2.84 6.80 -5.38
C VAL A 287 1.43 6.73 -4.79
N SER A 288 0.83 7.88 -4.49
CA SER A 288 -0.51 7.97 -3.92
C SER A 288 -1.57 7.42 -4.87
N GLU A 289 -1.58 7.88 -6.13
CA GLU A 289 -2.56 7.47 -7.13
C GLU A 289 -2.46 6.00 -7.51
N TYR A 290 -1.24 5.53 -7.80
CA TYR A 290 -1.00 4.14 -8.19
C TYR A 290 -1.28 3.19 -7.04
N PHE A 291 -0.85 3.52 -5.82
CA PHE A 291 -1.06 2.64 -4.68
C PHE A 291 -2.54 2.53 -4.37
N VAL A 292 -3.26 3.67 -4.31
CA VAL A 292 -4.71 3.69 -4.12
C VAL A 292 -5.38 2.87 -5.21
N SER A 293 -5.03 3.08 -6.48
CA SER A 293 -5.64 2.36 -7.61
C SER A 293 -5.36 0.86 -7.56
N TYR A 294 -4.13 0.46 -7.22
CA TYR A 294 -3.72 -0.93 -7.13
C TYR A 294 -4.45 -1.63 -5.97
N ILE A 295 -4.46 -1.01 -4.80
CA ILE A 295 -5.11 -1.53 -3.60
C ILE A 295 -6.63 -1.57 -3.76
N ALA A 296 -7.22 -0.50 -4.29
CA ALA A 296 -8.65 -0.46 -4.61
C ALA A 296 -9.00 -1.58 -5.58
N LYS A 297 -8.21 -1.80 -6.66
CA LYS A 297 -8.41 -2.94 -7.57
C LYS A 297 -8.31 -4.27 -6.84
N CYS A 298 -7.27 -4.50 -6.02
CA CYS A 298 -7.13 -5.75 -5.27
C CYS A 298 -8.36 -6.07 -4.39
N PHE A 299 -8.90 -5.07 -3.69
CA PHE A 299 -10.11 -5.25 -2.88
C PHE A 299 -11.40 -5.20 -3.69
N ALA A 300 -11.34 -4.64 -4.89
CA ALA A 300 -12.47 -4.58 -5.78
C ALA A 300 -12.74 -5.92 -6.46
N TYR A 301 -11.67 -6.58 -6.90
CA TYR A 301 -11.73 -7.90 -7.51
C TYR A 301 -12.38 -8.95 -6.60
N GLU A 302 -12.35 -8.78 -5.27
CA GLU A 302 -13.05 -9.66 -4.33
C GLU A 302 -14.59 -9.48 -4.32
N GLN A 303 -15.11 -8.34 -4.77
CA GLN A 303 -16.56 -8.08 -4.85
C GLN A 303 -17.14 -8.42 -6.22
N ILE A 304 -16.33 -8.39 -7.30
CA ILE A 304 -16.74 -8.81 -8.65
C ILE A 304 -17.17 -10.29 -8.68
N LEU A 305 -16.60 -11.11 -7.80
CA LEU A 305 -16.83 -12.56 -7.78
C LEU A 305 -18.09 -12.94 -6.98
N ASP A 306 -18.62 -12.02 -6.19
CA ASP A 306 -19.83 -12.21 -5.36
C ASP A 306 -21.14 -11.96 -6.16
N GLY A 307 -21.02 -11.47 -7.40
CA GLY A 307 -22.15 -11.09 -8.26
C GLY A 307 -22.54 -12.09 -9.34
N LYS A 308 -21.78 -13.18 -9.54
CA LYS A 308 -22.18 -14.24 -10.49
C LYS A 308 -23.07 -15.26 -9.80
N ASN A 309 -24.36 -15.16 -10.10
CA ASN A 309 -25.35 -16.19 -9.85
C ASN A 309 -24.86 -17.51 -10.46
N LEU A 310 -24.36 -18.42 -9.62
CA LEU A 310 -23.79 -19.73 -9.96
C LEU A 310 -24.86 -20.76 -10.42
N SER A 311 -25.92 -20.34 -11.12
CA SER A 311 -26.96 -21.24 -11.64
C SER A 311 -26.87 -21.55 -13.13
N ALA A 312 -25.87 -21.02 -13.83
CA ALA A 312 -25.52 -21.48 -15.18
C ALA A 312 -24.07 -21.10 -15.48
N ILE A 313 -23.15 -22.06 -15.30
CA ILE A 313 -21.90 -22.34 -16.04
C ILE A 313 -21.16 -23.41 -15.24
#